data_AF-A0A699QGN9-F1
#
_entry.id   AF-A0A699QGN9-F1
#
_cell.length_a   1.000
_cell.length_b   1.000
_cell.length_c   1.000
_cell.angle_alpha   90.00
_cell.angle_beta   90.00
_cell.angle_gamma   90.00
#
_symmetry.space_group_name_H-M   'P 1'
#
loop_
_entity.id
_entity.type
_entity.pdbx_description
1 polymer ?
#
loop_
_entity_poly.entity_id
_entity_poly.type
_entity_poly.pdbx_seq_one_letter_code
_entity_poly.pdbx_strand_id
1 'polypeptide(L)'
;MSIPRGITKKKKSFRFANYVADKDEFLELVNEELKHKVSGSQMYKVVQRLKLLKKPLNKLNWQNGNLFERANTLKEKLKVVQSNVDADPFNLAKRQIAVNLVNGYTKVAEDELKLLHQKAKI
;
A
#
# COMPACT_ATOMS: atom_id res chain seq x y z
N MET A 1 25.97 37.12 15.70
CA MET A 1 24.91 36.20 16.16
C MET A 1 24.86 35.01 15.21
N SER A 2 25.41 33.86 15.60
CA SER A 2 25.37 32.62 14.80
C SER A 2 24.19 31.78 15.28
N ILE A 3 23.18 31.58 14.44
CA ILE A 3 22.01 30.75 14.75
C ILE A 3 22.46 29.28 14.61
N PRO A 4 22.31 28.44 15.65
CA PRO A 4 22.69 27.03 15.56
C PRO A 4 21.86 26.35 14.46
N ARG A 5 22.53 25.68 13.51
CA ARG A 5 21.83 24.85 12.53
C ARG A 5 21.12 23.73 13.29
N GLY A 6 19.80 23.74 13.29
CA GLY A 6 18.98 22.70 13.91
C GLY A 6 19.35 21.30 13.40
N ILE A 7 19.10 20.27 14.21
CA ILE A 7 19.37 18.87 13.87
C ILE A 7 18.69 18.55 12.53
N THR A 8 19.47 18.30 11.49
CA THR A 8 18.94 17.96 10.17
C THR A 8 18.21 16.61 10.25
N LYS A 9 16.96 16.56 9.77
CA LYS A 9 16.21 15.29 9.72
C LYS A 9 16.98 14.31 8.83
N LYS A 10 17.48 13.21 9.42
CA LYS A 10 18.14 12.14 8.66
C LYS A 10 17.17 11.58 7.61
N LYS A 11 17.63 11.43 6.36
CA LYS A 11 16.86 10.74 5.32
C LYS A 11 16.65 9.29 5.77
N LYS A 12 15.39 8.86 5.83
CA LYS A 12 15.05 7.46 6.14
C LYS A 12 15.56 6.57 5.01
N SER A 13 16.08 5.39 5.38
CA SER A 13 16.39 4.36 4.39
C SER A 13 15.12 3.93 3.66
N PHE A 14 15.28 3.46 2.42
CA PHE A 14 14.18 2.84 1.69
C PHE A 14 13.69 1.62 2.46
N ARG A 15 12.38 1.55 2.67
CA ARG A 15 11.69 0.39 3.25
C ARG A 15 10.56 0.02 2.31
N PHE A 16 10.68 -1.16 1.70
CA PHE A 16 9.60 -1.72 0.90
C PHE A 16 8.47 -2.17 1.83
N ALA A 17 7.22 -1.82 1.53
CA ALA A 17 6.06 -2.32 2.25
C ALA A 17 5.53 -3.55 1.53
N ASN A 18 5.48 -4.71 2.20
CA ASN A 18 5.26 -5.99 1.52
C ASN A 18 3.93 -6.05 0.75
N TYR A 19 2.88 -5.42 1.28
CA TYR A 19 1.56 -5.38 0.63
C TYR A 19 1.58 -4.71 -0.76
N VAL A 20 2.60 -3.90 -1.05
CA VAL A 20 2.77 -3.25 -2.37
C VAL A 20 3.01 -4.28 -3.47
N ALA A 21 3.56 -5.45 -3.14
CA ALA A 21 3.76 -6.53 -4.11
C ALA A 21 2.46 -7.14 -4.63
N ASP A 22 1.36 -7.01 -3.87
CA ASP A 22 0.04 -7.54 -4.22
C ASP A 22 -0.81 -6.55 -5.02
N LYS A 23 -0.25 -5.39 -5.37
CA LYS A 23 -0.93 -4.39 -6.20
C LYS A 23 -0.82 -4.75 -7.66
N ASP A 24 -1.91 -4.60 -8.39
CA ASP A 24 -1.99 -4.97 -9.80
C ASP A 24 -0.93 -4.22 -10.63
N GLU A 25 -0.62 -2.97 -10.24
CA GLU A 25 0.38 -2.13 -10.91
C GLU A 25 1.84 -2.54 -10.62
N PHE A 26 2.09 -3.41 -9.64
CA PHE A 26 3.44 -3.74 -9.18
C PHE A 26 4.29 -4.39 -10.28
N LEU A 27 3.77 -5.43 -10.94
CA LEU A 27 4.52 -6.19 -11.93
C LEU A 27 4.83 -5.36 -13.18
N GLU A 28 3.88 -4.53 -13.62
CA GLU A 28 4.05 -3.63 -14.75
C GLU A 28 5.17 -2.62 -14.46
N LEU A 29 5.08 -1.94 -13.31
CA LEU A 29 6.08 -0.97 -12.85
C LEU A 29 7.47 -1.60 -12.72
N VAL A 30 7.55 -2.84 -12.19
CA VAL A 30 8.83 -3.54 -12.09
C VAL A 30 9.42 -3.83 -13.47
N ASN A 31 8.59 -4.31 -14.41
CA ASN A 31 9.03 -4.65 -15.75
C ASN A 31 9.54 -3.42 -16.53
N GLU A 32 8.87 -2.28 -16.42
CA GLU A 32 9.29 -1.02 -17.03
C GLU A 32 10.67 -0.56 -16.54
N GLU A 33 10.87 -0.57 -15.23
CA GLU A 33 12.13 -0.16 -14.62
C GLU A 33 13.26 -1.14 -14.94
N LEU A 34 12.98 -2.44 -15.01
CA LEU A 34 13.96 -3.46 -15.40
C LEU A 34 14.42 -3.34 -16.86
N LYS A 35 13.60 -2.79 -17.76
CA LYS A 35 13.96 -2.57 -19.17
C LYS A 35 14.96 -1.43 -19.36
N HIS A 36 15.22 -0.61 -18.34
CA HIS A 36 16.18 0.48 -18.44
C HIS A 36 17.58 -0.03 -18.82
N LYS A 37 18.19 0.66 -19.80
CA LYS A 37 19.54 0.37 -20.26
C LYS A 37 20.54 0.87 -19.22
N VAL A 38 21.22 -0.07 -18.57
CA VAL A 38 22.32 0.20 -17.64
C VAL A 38 23.58 -0.44 -18.21
N SER A 39 24.67 0.33 -18.30
CA SER A 39 25.99 -0.17 -18.69
C SER A 39 26.81 -0.61 -17.46
N GLY A 40 27.78 -1.50 -17.67
CA GLY A 40 28.65 -2.03 -16.62
C GLY A 40 28.61 -3.55 -16.49
N SER A 41 29.18 -4.09 -15.41
CA SER A 41 29.13 -5.52 -15.11
C SER A 41 27.70 -5.98 -14.79
N GLN A 42 27.44 -7.29 -14.92
CA GLN A 42 26.10 -7.85 -14.67
C GLN A 42 25.59 -7.50 -13.26
N MET A 43 26.43 -7.66 -12.23
CA MET A 43 26.08 -7.32 -10.85
C MET A 43 25.77 -5.83 -10.67
N TYR A 44 26.52 -4.95 -11.35
CA TYR A 44 26.25 -3.50 -11.33
C TYR A 44 24.88 -3.17 -11.94
N LYS A 45 24.53 -3.80 -13.08
CA LYS A 45 23.24 -3.60 -13.74
C LYS A 45 22.07 -3.96 -12.83
N VAL A 46 22.15 -5.09 -12.13
CA VAL A 46 21.11 -5.53 -11.18
C VAL A 46 20.94 -4.51 -10.05
N VAL A 47 22.04 -4.08 -9.42
CA VAL A 47 21.99 -3.11 -8.31
C VAL A 47 21.42 -1.77 -8.76
N GLN A 48 21.78 -1.27 -9.94
CA GLN A 48 21.25 0.00 -10.45
C GLN A 48 19.76 -0.09 -10.75
N ARG A 49 19.28 -1.18 -11.35
CA ARG A 49 17.85 -1.40 -11.57
C ARG A 49 17.07 -1.45 -10.26
N LEU A 50 17.59 -2.13 -9.24
CA LEU A 50 17.01 -2.11 -7.89
C LEU A 50 17.00 -0.71 -7.25
N LYS A 51 18.00 0.14 -7.54
CA LYS A 51 18.01 1.53 -7.08
C LYS A 51 16.95 2.38 -7.79
N LEU A 52 16.78 2.20 -9.09
CA LEU A 52 15.76 2.89 -9.89
C LEU A 52 14.36 2.57 -9.38
N LEU A 53 14.09 1.29 -9.08
CA LEU A 53 12.83 0.80 -8.52
C LEU A 53 12.40 1.45 -7.20
N LYS A 54 13.32 1.99 -6.40
CA LYS A 54 12.97 2.56 -5.07
C LYS A 54 11.97 3.72 -5.18
N LYS A 55 12.14 4.59 -6.16
CA LYS A 55 11.28 5.77 -6.35
C LYS A 55 9.85 5.40 -6.79
N PRO A 56 9.64 4.60 -7.85
CA PRO A 56 8.30 4.23 -8.28
C PRO A 56 7.61 3.33 -7.25
N LEU A 57 8.32 2.44 -6.53
CA LEU A 57 7.70 1.67 -5.43
C LEU A 57 7.27 2.56 -4.25
N ASN A 58 8.05 3.58 -3.91
CA ASN A 58 7.63 4.57 -2.91
C ASN A 58 6.42 5.37 -3.38
N LYS A 59 6.35 5.71 -4.67
CA LYS A 59 5.20 6.40 -5.27
C LYS A 59 3.95 5.53 -5.18
N LEU A 60 4.04 4.25 -5.55
CA LEU A 60 2.93 3.29 -5.46
C LEU A 60 2.43 3.13 -4.03
N ASN A 61 3.35 2.99 -3.07
CA ASN A 61 3.00 2.96 -1.64
C ASN A 61 2.32 4.26 -1.18
N TRP A 62 2.77 5.42 -1.65
CA TRP A 62 2.17 6.71 -1.29
C TRP A 62 0.78 6.91 -1.90
N GLN A 63 0.56 6.47 -3.13
CA GLN A 63 -0.75 6.51 -3.80
C GLN A 63 -1.81 5.69 -3.03
N ASN A 64 -1.41 4.62 -2.35
CA ASN A 64 -2.33 3.82 -1.56
C ASN A 64 -2.71 4.46 -0.20
N GLY A 65 -2.03 5.55 0.18
CA GLY A 65 -2.40 6.41 1.31
C GLY A 65 -2.25 5.74 2.68
N ASN A 66 -3.05 6.21 3.65
CA ASN A 66 -3.07 5.64 5.00
C ASN A 66 -4.02 4.44 5.06
N LEU A 67 -3.44 3.23 5.07
CA LEU A 67 -4.17 1.96 5.17
C LEU A 67 -5.07 1.90 6.42
N PHE A 68 -4.58 2.35 7.57
CA PHE A 68 -5.30 2.28 8.85
C PHE A 68 -6.56 3.15 8.84
N GLU A 69 -6.44 4.38 8.35
CA GLU A 69 -7.59 5.29 8.21
C GLU A 69 -8.61 4.76 7.20
N ARG A 70 -8.14 4.21 6.08
CA ARG A 70 -8.99 3.60 5.06
C ARG A 70 -9.73 2.37 5.59
N ALA A 71 -9.04 1.49 6.33
CA ALA A 71 -9.63 0.33 6.99
C ALA A 71 -10.72 0.76 7.98
N ASN A 72 -10.44 1.75 8.82
CA ASN A 72 -11.39 2.26 9.80
C ASN A 72 -12.62 2.89 9.13
N THR A 73 -12.41 3.68 8.08
CA THR A 73 -13.52 4.30 7.31
C THR A 73 -14.42 3.24 6.66
N LEU A 74 -13.83 2.20 6.07
CA LEU A 74 -14.60 1.10 5.48
C LEU A 74 -15.33 0.29 6.54
N LYS A 75 -14.72 0.06 7.71
CA LYS A 75 -15.34 -0.60 8.85
C LYS A 75 -16.57 0.15 9.35
N GLU A 76 -16.50 1.47 9.51
CA GLU A 76 -17.65 2.27 9.96
C GLU A 76 -18.77 2.27 8.91
N LYS A 77 -18.44 2.40 7.62
CA LYS A 77 -19.43 2.25 6.53
C LYS A 77 -20.09 0.86 6.55
N LEU A 78 -19.30 -0.18 6.82
CA LEU A 78 -19.79 -1.56 6.82
C LEU A 78 -20.79 -1.79 7.96
N LYS A 79 -20.53 -1.23 9.16
CA LYS A 79 -21.49 -1.28 10.28
C LYS A 79 -22.84 -0.68 9.90
N VAL A 80 -22.83 0.51 9.28
CA VAL A 80 -24.07 1.19 8.87
C VAL A 80 -24.83 0.35 7.84
N VAL A 81 -24.13 -0.18 6.83
CA VAL A 81 -24.76 -1.00 5.80
C VAL A 81 -25.28 -2.32 6.37
N GLN A 82 -24.56 -2.94 7.31
CA GLN A 82 -25.02 -4.15 8.01
C GLN A 82 -26.31 -3.88 8.78
N SER A 83 -26.38 -2.83 9.59
CA SER A 83 -27.64 -2.44 10.27
C SER A 83 -28.80 -2.24 9.30
N ASN A 84 -28.55 -1.65 8.13
CA ASN A 84 -29.58 -1.43 7.11
C ASN A 84 -30.03 -2.72 6.41
N VAL A 85 -29.15 -3.71 6.27
CA VAL A 85 -29.47 -5.03 5.73
C VAL A 85 -30.21 -5.87 6.77
N ASP A 86 -29.79 -5.80 8.03
CA ASP A 86 -30.46 -6.51 9.14
C ASP A 86 -31.90 -6.03 9.32
N ALA A 87 -32.16 -4.74 9.10
CA ALA A 87 -33.51 -4.16 9.12
C ALA A 87 -34.37 -4.54 7.90
N ASP A 88 -33.76 -4.91 6.77
CA ASP A 88 -34.47 -5.23 5.51
C ASP A 88 -33.71 -6.32 4.71
N PRO A 89 -33.79 -7.59 5.16
CA PRO A 89 -32.93 -8.67 4.66
C PRO A 89 -33.21 -9.12 3.22
N PHE A 90 -34.40 -8.81 2.70
CA PHE A 90 -34.82 -9.21 1.35
C PHE A 90 -34.43 -8.18 0.27
N ASN A 91 -33.86 -7.04 0.68
CA ASN A 91 -33.43 -6.00 -0.24
C ASN A 91 -32.11 -6.37 -0.92
N LEU A 92 -32.22 -6.87 -2.15
CA LEU A 92 -31.09 -7.30 -2.97
C LEU A 92 -30.07 -6.17 -3.22
N ALA A 93 -30.53 -4.94 -3.41
CA ALA A 93 -29.63 -3.81 -3.66
C ALA A 93 -28.75 -3.50 -2.44
N LYS A 94 -29.34 -3.46 -1.24
CA LYS A 94 -28.58 -3.26 0.02
C LYS A 94 -27.59 -4.39 0.26
N ARG A 95 -27.98 -5.64 -0.01
CA ARG A 95 -27.08 -6.81 0.10
C ARG A 95 -25.90 -6.72 -0.87
N GLN A 96 -26.12 -6.33 -2.12
CA GLN A 96 -25.03 -6.19 -3.09
C GLN A 96 -24.03 -5.11 -2.66
N ILE A 97 -24.51 -3.98 -2.13
CA ILE A 97 -23.66 -2.94 -1.58
C ILE A 97 -22.84 -3.48 -0.40
N ALA A 98 -23.48 -4.22 0.51
CA ALA A 98 -22.80 -4.85 1.64
C ALA A 98 -21.68 -5.79 1.18
N VAL A 99 -21.94 -6.67 0.22
CA VAL A 99 -20.94 -7.61 -0.33
C VAL A 99 -19.76 -6.86 -0.94
N ASN A 100 -20.02 -5.84 -1.77
CA ASN A 100 -18.96 -5.03 -2.37
C ASN A 100 -18.10 -4.33 -1.30
N LEU A 101 -18.74 -3.83 -0.25
CA LEU A 101 -18.07 -3.14 0.85
C LEU A 101 -17.25 -4.10 1.72
N VAL A 102 -17.77 -5.30 2.00
CA VAL A 102 -17.02 -6.38 2.67
C VAL A 102 -15.78 -6.73 1.87
N ASN A 103 -15.91 -6.98 0.57
CA ASN A 103 -14.77 -7.32 -0.29
C ASN A 103 -13.72 -6.19 -0.28
N GLY A 104 -14.16 -4.93 -0.33
CA GLY A 104 -13.27 -3.77 -0.22
C GLY A 104 -12.57 -3.69 1.13
N TYR A 105 -13.29 -3.91 2.23
CA TYR A 105 -12.73 -3.94 3.58
C TYR A 105 -11.71 -5.07 3.76
N THR A 106 -12.04 -6.29 3.34
CA THR A 106 -11.16 -7.46 3.46
C THR A 106 -9.82 -7.22 2.77
N LYS A 107 -9.81 -6.69 1.55
CA LYS A 107 -8.56 -6.36 0.84
C LYS A 107 -7.69 -5.36 1.62
N VAL A 108 -8.30 -4.32 2.18
CA VAL A 108 -7.55 -3.32 2.97
C VAL A 108 -7.07 -3.90 4.30
N ALA A 109 -7.86 -4.76 4.94
CA ALA A 109 -7.47 -5.44 6.17
C ALA A 109 -6.29 -6.41 5.95
N GLU A 110 -6.26 -7.11 4.81
CA GLU A 110 -5.13 -7.95 4.41
C GLU A 110 -3.85 -7.12 4.18
N ASP A 111 -3.96 -5.97 3.51
CA ASP A 111 -2.84 -5.04 3.33
C ASP A 111 -2.29 -4.55 4.69
N GLU A 112 -3.19 -4.18 5.60
CA GLU A 112 -2.87 -3.73 6.95
C GLU A 112 -2.15 -4.83 7.74
N LEU A 113 -2.68 -6.06 7.70
CA LEU A 113 -2.09 -7.23 8.33
C LEU A 113 -0.66 -7.48 7.85
N LYS A 114 -0.44 -7.48 6.52
CA LYS A 114 0.91 -7.65 5.94
C LYS A 114 1.88 -6.57 6.43
N LEU A 115 1.41 -5.32 6.51
CA LEU A 115 2.24 -4.23 7.04
C LEU A 115 2.56 -4.41 8.53
N LEU A 116 1.61 -4.89 9.33
CA LEU A 116 1.80 -5.17 10.76
C LEU A 116 2.74 -6.36 10.98
N HIS A 117 2.60 -7.45 10.25
CA HIS A 117 3.53 -8.60 10.29
C HIS A 117 4.95 -8.15 9.95
N GLN A 118 5.12 -7.36 8.89
CA GLN A 118 6.43 -6.82 8.53
C GLN A 118 7.01 -5.87 9.60
N LYS A 119 6.17 -5.15 10.35
CA LYS A 119 6.61 -4.33 11.49
C LYS A 119 7.01 -5.20 12.68
N ALA A 120 6.27 -6.27 12.94
CA ALA A 120 6.53 -7.24 13.99
C ALA A 120 7.71 -8.17 13.69
N LYS A 121 8.16 -8.24 12.42
CA LYS A 121 9.17 -9.18 11.91
C LYS A 121 8.73 -10.65 12.06
N ILE A 122 7.45 -10.89 11.78
CA ILE A 122 6.80 -12.21 11.76
C ILE A 122 6.51 -12.58 10.31
#